data_AF-A0A841QE66-F1
#
_entry.id   AF-A0A841QE66-F1
#
_cell.length_a   1.000
_cell.length_b   1.000
_cell.length_c   1.000
_cell.angle_alpha   90.00
_cell.angle_beta   90.00
_cell.angle_gamma   90.00
#
_symmetry.space_group_name_H-M   'P 1'
#
loop_
_entity.id
_entity.type
_entity.pdbx_description
1 polymer ?
#
loop_
_entity_poly.entity_id
_entity_poly.type
_entity_poly.pdbx_seq_one_letter_code
_entity_poly.pdbx_strand_id
1 'polypeptide(L)'
;MATRIKLRHKDTGIEKDGFYGFSWTTFFFGAFPCLFRMDFITFIGFFVVQCIIGACTVGFGVFIASFVWAFIYNKYYTRKLLEKGYVFADSPEKVIFAKMALGIA
;
A
#
# COMPACT_ATOMS: atom_id res chain seq x y z
N MET A 1 -3.98 11.01 -6.66
CA MET A 1 -4.60 9.72 -7.05
C MET A 1 -3.55 8.61 -6.92
N ALA A 2 -3.96 7.34 -6.80
CA ALA A 2 -3.02 6.22 -6.76
C ALA A 2 -2.21 6.14 -8.07
N THR A 3 -0.88 6.22 -7.96
CA THR A 3 0.03 6.09 -9.10
C THR A 3 0.90 4.86 -8.92
N ARG A 4 1.00 4.04 -9.97
CA ARG A 4 1.83 2.83 -10.01
C ARG A 4 3.28 3.19 -10.31
N ILE A 5 4.21 2.46 -9.69
CA ILE A 5 5.65 2.52 -9.99
C ILE A 5 6.19 1.09 -10.07
N LYS A 6 6.91 0.76 -11.16
CA LYS A 6 7.54 -0.56 -11.28
C LYS A 6 8.75 -0.69 -10.37
N LEU A 7 8.82 -1.81 -9.66
CA LEU A 7 9.95 -2.19 -8.82
C LEU A 7 10.50 -3.54 -9.27
N ARG A 8 11.80 -3.77 -9.05
CA ARG A 8 12.47 -5.04 -9.32
C ARG A 8 13.35 -5.42 -8.14
N HIS A 9 13.30 -6.68 -7.71
CA HIS A 9 14.18 -7.17 -6.66
C HIS A 9 15.62 -7.26 -7.18
N LYS A 10 16.58 -6.71 -6.43
CA LYS A 10 17.99 -6.62 -6.85
C LYS A 10 18.64 -7.99 -7.11
N ASP A 11 18.36 -8.98 -6.24
CA ASP A 11 19.02 -10.30 -6.31
C ASP A 11 18.28 -11.31 -7.21
N THR A 12 16.95 -11.33 -7.19
CA THR A 12 16.13 -12.34 -7.89
C THR A 12 15.58 -11.87 -9.23
N GLY A 13 15.63 -10.55 -9.51
CA GLY A 13 15.04 -9.96 -10.71
C GLY A 13 13.51 -9.96 -10.74
N ILE A 14 12.82 -10.45 -9.70
CA ILE A 14 11.35 -10.49 -9.65
C ILE A 14 10.79 -9.07 -9.66
N GLU A 15 9.84 -8.80 -10.55
CA GLU A 15 9.15 -7.52 -10.62
C GLU A 15 7.92 -7.48 -9.73
N LYS A 16 7.67 -6.32 -9.13
CA LYS A 16 6.45 -6.00 -8.40
C LYS A 16 6.02 -4.56 -8.65
N ASP A 17 4.74 -4.31 -8.45
CA ASP A 17 4.19 -2.98 -8.53
C ASP A 17 4.16 -2.32 -7.15
N GLY A 18 4.83 -1.18 -7.04
CA GLY A 18 4.62 -0.21 -5.97
C GLY A 18 3.52 0.78 -6.33
N PHE A 19 3.01 1.48 -5.31
CA PHE A 19 2.01 2.53 -5.44
C PHE A 19 2.32 3.72 -4.53
N TYR A 20 1.92 4.93 -4.93
CA TYR A 20 1.92 6.12 -4.07
C TYR A 20 0.68 6.97 -4.30
N GLY A 21 0.41 7.92 -3.40
CA GLY A 21 -0.83 8.70 -3.37
C GLY A 21 -2.02 7.93 -2.76
N PHE A 22 -3.21 8.54 -2.78
CA PHE A 22 -4.42 8.00 -2.16
C PHE A 22 -4.88 6.66 -2.77
N SER A 23 -5.12 5.66 -1.93
CA SER A 23 -5.54 4.30 -2.32
C SER A 23 -7.05 4.14 -2.37
N TRP A 24 -7.64 4.36 -3.55
CA TRP A 24 -9.08 4.15 -3.77
C TRP A 24 -9.53 2.72 -3.46
N THR A 25 -8.72 1.72 -3.80
CA THR A 25 -9.04 0.33 -3.51
C THR A 25 -9.07 0.05 -2.01
N THR A 26 -8.19 0.67 -1.22
CA THR A 26 -8.22 0.56 0.25
C THR A 26 -9.43 1.25 0.84
N PHE A 27 -9.83 2.39 0.30
CA PHE A 27 -11.00 3.12 0.79
C PHE A 27 -12.28 2.28 0.65
N PHE A 28 -12.51 1.67 -0.52
CA PHE A 28 -13.74 0.90 -0.79
C PHE A 28 -13.70 -0.55 -0.29
N PHE A 29 -12.52 -1.17 -0.22
CA PHE A 29 -12.38 -2.61 0.09
C PHE A 29 -11.57 -2.87 1.36
N GLY A 30 -11.27 -1.85 2.17
CA GLY A 30 -10.60 -2.01 3.45
C GLY A 30 -9.28 -2.78 3.35
N ALA A 31 -9.22 -3.94 4.00
CA ALA A 31 -8.01 -4.77 4.06
C ALA A 31 -7.74 -5.63 2.81
N PHE A 32 -8.73 -5.91 1.96
CA PHE A 32 -8.59 -6.84 0.82
C PHE A 32 -7.48 -6.48 -0.18
N PRO A 33 -7.16 -5.21 -0.48
CA PRO A 33 -6.00 -4.88 -1.31
C PRO A 33 -4.67 -5.38 -0.75
N CYS A 34 -4.56 -5.59 0.56
CA CYS A 34 -3.38 -6.20 1.19
C CYS A 34 -3.25 -7.68 0.81
N LEU A 35 -4.37 -8.40 0.79
CA LEU A 35 -4.41 -9.80 0.40
C LEU A 35 -3.94 -10.00 -1.04
N PHE A 36 -4.52 -9.23 -1.99
CA PHE A 36 -4.17 -9.35 -3.41
C PHE A 36 -2.75 -8.87 -3.74
N ARG A 37 -2.19 -7.99 -2.91
CA ARG A 37 -0.79 -7.52 -3.04
C ARG A 37 0.22 -8.41 -2.32
N MET A 38 -0.23 -9.54 -1.78
CA MET A 38 0.57 -10.49 -1.00
C MET A 38 1.25 -9.84 0.22
N ASP A 39 0.60 -8.83 0.82
CA ASP A 39 1.02 -8.19 2.07
C ASP A 39 0.25 -8.78 3.26
N PHE A 40 0.46 -10.07 3.51
CA PHE A 40 -0.36 -10.86 4.43
C PHE A 40 -0.32 -10.37 5.88
N ILE A 41 0.83 -9.87 6.36
CA ILE A 41 0.94 -9.35 7.72
C ILE A 41 0.05 -8.13 7.89
N THR A 42 0.10 -7.21 6.93
CA THR A 42 -0.75 -6.01 6.95
C THR A 42 -2.22 -6.38 6.74
N PHE A 43 -2.50 -7.37 5.89
CA PHE A 43 -3.86 -7.90 5.71
C PHE A 43 -4.43 -8.40 7.04
N ILE A 44 -3.76 -9.32 7.72
CA ILE A 44 -4.24 -9.91 8.98
C ILE A 44 -4.42 -8.82 10.03
N GLY A 45 -3.41 -7.97 10.24
CA GLY A 45 -3.47 -6.92 11.24
C GLY A 45 -4.60 -5.92 11.00
N PHE A 46 -4.71 -5.39 9.77
CA PHE A 46 -5.74 -4.41 9.45
C PHE A 46 -7.14 -5.04 9.39
N PHE A 47 -7.26 -6.28 8.93
CA PHE A 47 -8.53 -7.01 8.90
C PHE A 47 -9.09 -7.24 10.30
N VAL A 48 -8.26 -7.70 11.26
CA VAL A 48 -8.68 -7.88 12.66
C VAL A 48 -9.15 -6.55 13.26
N VAL A 49 -8.40 -5.46 13.04
CA VAL A 49 -8.79 -4.12 13.49
C VAL A 49 -10.15 -3.71 12.89
N GLN A 50 -10.38 -3.97 11.59
CA GLN A 50 -11.65 -3.70 10.95
C GLN A 50 -12.80 -4.53 11.50
N CYS A 51 -12.59 -5.82 11.82
CA CYS A 51 -13.61 -6.66 12.44
C CYS A 51 -14.01 -6.11 13.82
N ILE A 52 -13.03 -5.72 14.65
CA ILE A 52 -13.29 -5.14 15.98
C ILE A 52 -14.05 -3.82 15.85
N ILE A 53 -13.55 -2.90 15.02
CA ILE A 53 -14.22 -1.61 14.79
C ILE A 53 -15.63 -1.82 14.24
N GLY A 54 -15.79 -2.72 13.26
CA GLY A 54 -17.07 -3.06 12.66
C GLY A 54 -18.07 -3.59 13.69
N ALA A 55 -17.64 -4.49 14.58
CA ALA A 55 -18.47 -5.00 15.66
C ALA A 55 -18.89 -3.90 16.65
N CYS A 56 -17.97 -3.01 17.03
CA CYS A 56 -18.24 -1.93 17.98
C CYS A 56 -19.07 -0.77 17.40
N THR A 57 -19.12 -0.62 16.08
CA THR A 57 -19.73 0.56 15.40
C THR A 57 -20.85 0.20 14.43
N VAL A 58 -21.32 -1.05 14.46
CA VAL A 58 -22.32 -1.59 13.50
C VAL A 58 -21.88 -1.34 12.05
N GLY A 59 -20.58 -1.49 11.78
CA GLY A 59 -19.95 -1.34 10.46
C GLY A 59 -19.52 0.08 10.08
N PHE A 60 -20.08 1.15 10.66
CA PHE A 60 -19.80 2.52 10.19
C PHE A 60 -18.34 2.94 10.39
N GLY A 61 -17.72 2.55 11.49
CA GLY A 61 -16.32 2.88 11.80
C GLY A 61 -15.32 2.27 10.80
N VAL A 62 -15.71 1.21 10.08
CA VAL A 62 -14.85 0.58 9.05
C VAL A 62 -14.59 1.54 7.89
N PHE A 63 -15.59 2.35 7.51
CA PHE A 63 -15.42 3.35 6.46
C PHE A 63 -14.43 4.44 6.86
N ILE A 64 -14.51 4.92 8.11
CA ILE A 64 -13.58 5.93 8.64
C ILE A 64 -12.16 5.36 8.70
N ALA A 65 -12.00 4.15 9.25
CA ALA A 65 -10.70 3.49 9.32
C ALA A 65 -10.10 3.26 7.92
N SER A 66 -10.91 2.83 6.95
CA SER A 66 -10.48 2.62 5.57
C SER A 66 -10.13 3.92 4.85
N PHE A 67 -10.87 5.01 5.11
CA PHE A 67 -10.56 6.34 4.59
C PHE A 67 -9.20 6.84 5.09
N VAL A 68 -8.94 6.75 6.39
CA VAL A 68 -7.64 7.13 6.96
C VAL A 68 -6.52 6.25 6.41
N TRP A 69 -6.73 4.93 6.38
CA TRP A 69 -5.73 3.99 5.89
C TRP A 69 -5.42 4.18 4.40
N ALA A 70 -6.39 4.64 3.59
CA ALA A 70 -6.19 4.90 2.16
C ALA A 70 -5.14 5.98 1.87
N PHE A 71 -4.91 6.94 2.77
CA PHE A 71 -3.83 7.93 2.63
C PHE A 71 -2.45 7.33 2.92
N ILE A 72 -2.38 6.27 3.73
CA ILE A 72 -1.14 5.72 4.29
C ILE A 72 -0.67 4.51 3.49
N TYR A 73 -1.60 3.63 3.12
CA TYR A 73 -1.31 2.26 2.70
C TYR A 73 -0.38 2.17 1.49
N ASN A 74 -0.61 2.94 0.43
CA ASN A 74 0.23 2.87 -0.78
C ASN A 74 1.69 3.21 -0.45
N LYS A 75 1.93 4.29 0.29
CA LYS A 75 3.28 4.69 0.72
C LYS A 75 3.90 3.63 1.63
N TYR A 76 3.15 3.12 2.60
CA TYR A 76 3.59 2.05 3.49
C TYR A 76 4.02 0.80 2.70
N TYR A 77 3.15 0.32 1.81
CA TYR A 77 3.37 -0.90 1.03
C TYR A 77 4.62 -0.79 0.15
N THR A 78 4.78 0.34 -0.55
CA THR A 78 5.92 0.56 -1.44
C THR A 78 7.22 0.65 -0.67
N ARG A 79 7.25 1.35 0.47
CA ARG A 79 8.45 1.41 1.34
C ARG A 79 8.83 0.03 1.86
N LYS A 80 7.85 -0.78 2.26
CA LYS A 80 8.07 -2.17 2.68
C LYS A 80 8.67 -3.05 1.58
N LEU A 81 8.32 -2.81 0.32
CA LEU A 81 8.97 -3.50 -0.81
C LEU A 81 10.43 -3.05 -0.96
N LEU A 82 10.71 -1.75 -0.85
CA LEU A 82 12.08 -1.23 -0.93
C LEU A 82 12.96 -1.79 0.20
N GLU A 83 12.44 -1.85 1.43
CA GLU A 83 13.11 -2.49 2.58
C GLU A 83 13.40 -3.99 2.35
N LYS A 84 12.58 -4.66 1.53
CA LYS A 84 12.78 -6.06 1.11
C LYS A 84 13.77 -6.23 -0.05
N GLY A 85 14.51 -5.19 -0.43
CA GLY A 85 15.52 -5.26 -1.48
C GLY A 85 15.00 -5.01 -2.90
N TYR A 86 13.78 -4.52 -3.05
CA TYR A 86 13.30 -4.00 -4.33
C TYR A 86 13.91 -2.62 -4.62
N VAL A 87 14.20 -2.37 -5.88
CA VAL A 87 14.67 -1.07 -6.40
C VAL A 87 13.73 -0.57 -7.49
N PHE A 88 13.76 0.73 -7.74
CA PHE A 88 12.95 1.33 -8.80
C PHE A 88 13.39 0.83 -10.19
N ALA A 89 12.42 0.44 -11.02
CA ALA A 89 12.65 -0.16 -12.34
C ALA A 89 11.73 0.44 -13.42
N ASP A 90 11.36 1.72 -13.27
CA ASP A 90 10.57 2.48 -14.24
C ASP A 90 11.39 3.65 -14.82
N SER A 91 10.80 4.46 -15.71
CA SER A 91 11.51 5.58 -16.32
C SER A 91 12.05 6.58 -15.27
N PRO A 92 13.22 7.22 -15.51
CA PRO A 92 13.84 8.13 -14.55
C PRO A 92 12.90 9.23 -14.05
N GLU A 93 12.08 9.79 -14.95
CA GLU A 93 11.06 10.79 -14.63
C GLU A 93 10.05 10.30 -13.58
N LYS A 94 9.48 9.10 -13.77
CA LYS A 94 8.54 8.51 -12.82
C LYS A 94 9.20 8.19 -11.48
N VAL A 95 10.46 7.76 -11.52
CA VAL A 95 11.23 7.46 -10.30
C VAL A 95 11.44 8.73 -9.46
N ILE A 96 11.71 9.88 -10.09
CA ILE A 96 11.82 11.18 -9.38
C ILE A 96 10.51 11.49 -8.64
N PHE A 97 9.37 11.42 -9.33
CA PHE A 97 8.06 11.69 -8.70
C PHE A 97 7.73 10.68 -7.60
N ALA A 98 8.03 9.40 -7.81
CA ALA A 98 7.81 8.35 -6.81
C ALA A 98 8.66 8.59 -5.56
N LYS A 99 9.95 8.88 -5.71
CA LYS A 99 10.86 9.22 -4.61
C LYS A 99 10.34 10.41 -3.79
N MET A 100 9.91 11.48 -4.46
CA MET A 100 9.34 12.66 -3.82
C MET A 100 8.08 12.30 -3.02
N ALA A 101 7.12 11.57 -3.60
CA ALA A 101 5.89 11.17 -2.92
C ALA A 101 6.14 10.19 -1.74
N LEU A 102 7.15 9.34 -1.86
CA LEU A 102 7.53 8.37 -0.84
C LEU A 102 8.42 8.98 0.26
N GLY A 103 8.97 10.19 0.05
CA GLY A 103 9.88 10.85 0.99
C GLY A 103 11.23 10.16 1.09
N ILE A 104 11.78 9.74 -0.05
CA ILE A 104 13.04 9.00 -0.17
C ILE A 104 14.03 9.85 -0.98
N ALA A 105 15.27 9.96 -0.48
CA ALA A 105 16.37 10.65 -1.16
C ALA A 105 16.88 9.86 -2.39
#